data_AF-A0A2I7YTS4-F1
#
_entry.id   AF-A0A2I7YTS4-F1
#
_cell.length_a   1.000
_cell.length_b   1.000
_cell.length_c   1.000
_cell.angle_alpha   90.00
_cell.angle_beta   90.00
_cell.angle_gamma   90.00
#
_symmetry.space_group_name_H-M   'P 1'
#
loop_
_entity.id
_entity.type
_entity.pdbx_description
1 polymer ?
#
loop_
_entity_poly.entity_id
_entity_poly.type
_entity_poly.pdbx_seq_one_letter_code
_entity_poly.pdbx_strand_id
1 'polypeptide(L)'
;VIPRRQHRALGLHTLPTTAVSYEEATLIHRVWKRYVRDMLGIEPGDVLPTVDEKGHDPICQALMKMDLHGAKIKVLESKCETLVGLIGVVVLETKNIFKIVNPDGRLRSIPKQDSVFCITIGNIEVVAYGKQ
;
A
#
# COMPACT_ATOMS: atom_id res chain seq x y z
N VAL A 1 9.13 -23.22 11.60
CA VAL A 1 7.93 -22.58 11.00
C VAL A 1 6.74 -22.89 11.89
N ILE A 2 6.03 -21.88 12.40
CA ILE A 2 4.89 -22.06 13.30
C ILE A 2 3.69 -22.63 12.51
N PRO A 3 2.98 -23.69 12.96
CA PRO A 3 1.81 -24.23 12.27
C PRO A 3 0.65 -23.23 12.14
N ARG A 4 -0.15 -23.32 11.06
CA ARG A 4 -1.30 -22.42 10.79
C ARG A 4 -2.28 -22.29 11.97
N ARG A 5 -2.58 -23.40 12.66
CA ARG A 5 -3.46 -23.42 13.83
C ARG A 5 -2.90 -22.56 14.97
N GLN A 6 -1.59 -22.61 15.18
CA GLN A 6 -0.90 -21.84 16.22
C GLN A 6 -0.74 -20.36 15.79
N HIS A 7 -0.55 -20.09 14.50
CA HIS A 7 -0.62 -18.74 13.93
C HIS A 7 -1.96 -18.04 14.25
N ARG A 8 -3.08 -18.75 14.07
CA ARG A 8 -4.42 -18.24 14.38
C ARG A 8 -4.63 -18.06 15.89
N ALA A 9 -4.16 -18.99 16.72
CA ALA A 9 -4.25 -18.88 18.17
C ALA A 9 -3.48 -17.67 18.72
N LEU A 10 -2.35 -17.31 18.10
CA LEU A 10 -1.54 -16.15 18.46
C LEU A 10 -2.04 -14.84 17.83
N GLY A 11 -3.10 -14.85 17.01
CA GLY A 11 -3.61 -13.67 16.34
C GLY A 11 -2.66 -13.07 15.29
N LEU A 12 -1.63 -13.81 14.86
CA LEU A 12 -0.66 -13.32 13.88
C LEU A 12 -1.37 -13.00 12.55
N HIS A 13 -1.13 -11.79 12.03
CA HIS A 13 -1.79 -11.21 10.84
C HIS A 13 -3.32 -11.01 10.95
N THR A 14 -3.85 -11.08 12.18
CA THR A 14 -5.27 -10.82 12.46
C THR A 14 -5.42 -9.42 13.00
N LEU A 15 -5.88 -8.51 12.14
CA LEU A 15 -6.42 -7.23 12.56
C LEU A 15 -7.94 -7.39 12.71
N PRO A 16 -8.52 -7.04 13.88
CA PRO A 16 -9.96 -6.86 14.01
C PRO A 16 -10.48 -5.88 12.94
N THR A 17 -11.68 -6.10 12.43
CA THR A 17 -12.29 -5.26 11.38
C THR A 17 -12.47 -3.81 11.78
N THR A 18 -12.54 -3.51 13.07
CA THR A 18 -12.66 -2.15 13.65
C THR A 18 -11.38 -1.68 14.32
N ALA A 19 -10.25 -2.37 14.13
CA ALA A 19 -9.02 -2.06 14.87
C ALA A 19 -8.36 -0.75 14.44
N VAL A 20 -8.64 -0.29 13.22
CA VAL A 20 -8.04 0.92 12.66
C VAL A 20 -9.10 1.68 11.89
N SER A 21 -9.46 2.86 12.38
CA SER A 21 -10.32 3.81 11.70
C SER A 21 -9.60 4.43 10.49
N TYR A 22 -10.37 5.03 9.57
CA TYR A 22 -9.79 5.73 8.43
C TYR A 22 -8.98 6.97 8.86
N GLU A 23 -9.35 7.60 9.97
CA GLU A 23 -8.60 8.73 10.54
C GLU A 23 -7.22 8.29 11.04
N GLU A 24 -7.17 7.21 11.82
CA GLU A 24 -5.90 6.62 12.29
C GLU A 24 -5.04 6.15 11.10
N ALA A 25 -5.65 5.51 10.10
CA ALA A 25 -4.94 5.12 8.89
C ALA A 25 -4.37 6.33 8.14
N THR A 26 -5.07 7.47 8.14
CA THR A 26 -4.57 8.73 7.56
C THR A 26 -3.38 9.28 8.33
N LEU A 27 -3.33 9.12 9.66
CA LEU A 27 -2.16 9.48 10.46
C LEU A 27 -0.95 8.61 10.11
N ILE A 28 -1.15 7.29 9.97
CA ILE A 28 -0.10 6.36 9.50
C ILE A 28 0.40 6.78 8.11
N HIS A 29 -0.51 7.14 7.21
CA HIS A 29 -0.15 7.63 5.88
C HIS A 29 0.73 8.88 5.91
N ARG A 30 0.49 9.82 6.84
CA ARG A 30 1.35 11.01 6.99
C ARG A 30 2.77 10.63 7.38
N VAL A 31 2.94 9.66 8.28
CA VAL A 31 4.25 9.15 8.68
C VAL A 31 4.94 8.45 7.51
N TRP A 32 4.20 7.59 6.79
CA TRP A 32 4.71 6.89 5.61
C TRP A 32 5.20 7.85 4.51
N LYS A 33 4.46 8.94 4.24
CA LYS A 33 4.92 9.98 3.29
C LYS A 33 6.23 10.64 3.70
N ARG A 34 6.50 10.80 5.00
CA ARG A 34 7.79 11.31 5.46
C ARG A 34 8.88 10.26 5.26
N TYR A 35 8.62 9.02 5.66
CA TYR A 35 9.54 7.91 5.45
C TYR A 35 9.97 7.75 3.98
N VAL A 36 9.02 7.74 3.04
CA VAL A 36 9.33 7.61 1.60
C VAL A 36 10.15 8.79 1.10
N ARG A 37 9.83 10.02 1.52
CA ARG A 37 10.62 11.20 1.16
C ARG A 37 12.04 11.11 1.67
N ASP A 38 12.22 10.76 2.93
CA ASP A 38 13.54 10.63 3.55
C ASP A 38 14.37 9.52 2.84
N MET A 39 13.74 8.40 2.48
CA MET A 39 14.39 7.29 1.78
C MET A 39 14.76 7.60 0.32
N LEU A 40 13.95 8.42 -0.37
CA LEU A 40 14.18 8.81 -1.76
C LEU A 40 14.96 10.13 -1.89
N GLY A 41 15.29 10.79 -0.78
CA GLY A 41 15.96 12.09 -0.78
C GLY A 41 15.10 13.21 -1.37
N ILE A 42 13.78 13.17 -1.16
CA ILE A 42 12.82 14.14 -1.70
C ILE A 42 12.60 15.27 -0.70
N GLU A 43 12.91 16.49 -1.09
CA GLU A 43 12.70 17.69 -0.30
C GLU A 43 11.27 18.25 -0.44
N PRO A 44 10.77 19.03 0.54
CA PRO A 44 9.49 19.71 0.39
C PRO A 44 9.49 20.67 -0.80
N GLY A 45 8.62 20.41 -1.79
CA GLY A 45 8.50 21.24 -3.00
C GLY A 45 9.05 20.56 -4.26
N ASP A 46 9.78 19.46 -4.10
CA ASP A 46 10.25 18.67 -5.23
C ASP A 46 9.09 18.13 -6.08
N VAL A 47 9.31 18.18 -7.40
CA VAL A 47 8.46 17.54 -8.39
C VAL A 47 9.19 16.30 -8.89
N LEU A 48 8.64 15.13 -8.61
CA LEU A 48 9.19 13.86 -9.03
C LEU A 48 9.04 13.68 -10.55
N PRO A 49 10.03 13.06 -11.22
CA PRO A 49 9.98 12.81 -12.65
C PRO A 49 8.79 11.91 -13.00
N THR A 50 8.03 12.36 -13.98
CA THR A 50 6.92 11.64 -14.62
C THR A 50 7.42 10.49 -15.49
N VAL A 51 6.51 9.65 -15.99
CA VAL A 51 6.84 8.34 -16.62
C VAL A 51 7.86 8.46 -17.76
N ASP A 52 7.83 9.55 -18.52
CA ASP A 52 8.71 9.76 -19.68
C ASP A 52 10.04 10.45 -19.32
N GLU A 53 10.23 10.82 -18.05
CA GLU A 53 11.38 11.58 -17.59
C GLU A 53 12.48 10.69 -16.99
N LYS A 54 13.74 11.07 -17.26
CA LYS A 54 14.90 10.38 -16.72
C LYS A 54 14.89 10.44 -15.18
N GLY A 55 14.95 9.28 -14.55
CA GLY A 55 14.92 9.15 -13.08
C GLY A 55 13.62 8.57 -12.53
N HIS A 56 12.57 8.47 -13.35
CA HIS A 56 11.31 7.82 -12.97
C HIS A 56 11.50 6.35 -12.59
N ASP A 57 12.12 5.55 -13.47
CA ASP A 57 12.31 4.11 -13.25
C ASP A 57 13.07 3.79 -11.95
N PRO A 58 14.22 4.43 -11.63
CA PRO A 58 14.89 4.22 -10.35
C PRO A 58 13.99 4.49 -9.12
N ILE A 59 13.16 5.53 -9.16
CA ILE A 59 12.23 5.86 -8.08
C ILE A 59 11.18 4.75 -7.92
N CYS A 60 10.59 4.30 -9.03
CA CYS A 60 9.63 3.19 -9.03
C CYS A 60 10.25 1.92 -8.45
N GLN A 61 11.47 1.57 -8.87
CA GLN A 61 12.19 0.40 -8.36
C GLN A 61 12.56 0.51 -6.88
N ALA A 62 12.92 1.72 -6.41
CA ALA A 62 13.19 1.96 -5.00
C ALA A 62 11.91 1.83 -4.17
N LEU A 63 10.80 2.42 -4.62
CA LEU A 63 9.50 2.34 -3.94
C LEU A 63 9.03 0.89 -3.76
N MET A 64 9.21 0.02 -4.77
CA MET A 64 8.82 -1.40 -4.67
C MET A 64 9.59 -2.18 -3.60
N LYS A 65 10.73 -1.66 -3.12
CA LYS A 65 11.54 -2.29 -2.06
C LYS A 65 11.28 -1.70 -0.68
N MET A 66 10.50 -0.62 -0.60
CA MET A 66 10.17 0.06 0.66
C MET A 66 9.00 -0.63 1.35
N ASP A 67 8.87 -0.38 2.65
CA ASP A 67 7.69 -0.78 3.39
C ASP A 67 6.46 -0.02 2.90
N LEU A 68 5.34 -0.72 2.65
CA LEU A 68 4.10 -0.12 2.13
C LEU A 68 3.02 0.04 3.20
N HIS A 69 3.30 -0.19 4.49
CA HIS A 69 2.36 0.11 5.56
C HIS A 69 2.19 1.64 5.68
N GLY A 70 0.96 2.11 5.47
CA GLY A 70 0.64 3.54 5.35
C GLY A 70 0.62 4.05 3.91
N ALA A 71 0.99 3.24 2.92
CA ALA A 71 0.83 3.62 1.52
C ALA A 71 -0.65 3.80 1.20
N LYS A 72 -0.98 4.91 0.52
CA LYS A 72 -2.31 5.07 -0.08
C LYS A 72 -2.29 4.39 -1.44
N ILE A 73 -3.18 3.43 -1.64
CA ILE A 73 -3.25 2.64 -2.87
C ILE A 73 -4.63 2.68 -3.49
N LYS A 74 -4.67 2.50 -4.80
CA LYS A 74 -5.89 2.25 -5.60
C LYS A 74 -5.75 0.93 -6.34
N VAL A 75 -6.79 0.10 -6.34
CA VAL A 75 -6.84 -1.08 -7.19
C VAL A 75 -7.19 -0.66 -8.61
N LEU A 76 -6.26 -0.83 -9.54
CA LEU A 76 -6.46 -0.52 -10.97
C LEU A 76 -7.12 -1.70 -11.68
N GLU A 77 -6.63 -2.90 -11.43
CA GLU A 77 -7.13 -4.14 -12.03
C GLU A 77 -7.17 -5.23 -10.97
N SER A 78 -8.14 -6.13 -11.06
CA SER A 78 -8.18 -7.34 -10.27
C SER A 78 -9.04 -8.39 -10.97
N LYS A 79 -8.69 -9.67 -10.82
CA LYS A 79 -9.58 -10.77 -11.22
C LYS A 79 -10.95 -10.71 -10.55
N CYS A 80 -11.04 -10.09 -9.37
CA CYS A 80 -12.31 -9.82 -8.70
C CYS A 80 -12.75 -8.38 -8.98
N GLU A 81 -13.69 -8.20 -9.89
CA GLU A 81 -14.21 -6.89 -10.33
C GLU A 81 -14.70 -6.01 -9.17
N THR A 82 -15.25 -6.60 -8.11
CA THR A 82 -15.72 -5.84 -6.93
C THR A 82 -14.60 -5.13 -6.15
N LEU A 83 -13.34 -5.46 -6.43
CA LEU A 83 -12.18 -4.82 -5.82
C LEU A 83 -11.66 -3.64 -6.66
N VAL A 84 -11.96 -3.60 -7.95
CA VAL A 84 -11.48 -2.57 -8.87
C VAL A 84 -12.00 -1.20 -8.43
N GLY A 85 -11.12 -0.20 -8.45
CA GLY A 85 -11.44 1.16 -8.03
C GLY A 85 -11.45 1.38 -6.51
N LEU A 86 -11.28 0.35 -5.68
CA LEU A 86 -11.12 0.54 -4.24
C LEU A 86 -9.87 1.37 -3.95
N ILE A 87 -10.04 2.43 -3.16
CA ILE A 87 -8.97 3.30 -2.68
C ILE A 87 -8.90 3.19 -1.16
N GLY A 88 -7.71 3.07 -0.61
CA GLY A 88 -7.52 3.06 0.85
C GLY A 88 -6.06 3.14 1.26
N VAL A 89 -5.84 3.16 2.57
CA VAL A 89 -4.50 3.14 3.16
C VAL A 89 -4.19 1.72 3.61
N VAL A 90 -3.02 1.20 3.24
CA VAL A 90 -2.52 -0.10 3.68
C VAL A 90 -2.24 -0.06 5.18
N VAL A 91 -2.89 -0.91 5.96
CA VAL A 91 -2.67 -1.03 7.41
C VAL A 91 -2.00 -2.34 7.79
N LEU A 92 -1.98 -3.31 6.88
CA LEU A 92 -1.24 -4.55 7.02
C LEU A 92 -0.84 -5.09 5.66
N GLU A 93 0.42 -5.44 5.55
CA GLU A 93 1.00 -6.11 4.41
C GLU A 93 1.45 -7.53 4.81
N THR A 94 1.18 -8.49 3.93
CA THR A 94 1.80 -9.82 3.99
C THR A 94 2.33 -10.17 2.61
N LYS A 95 2.91 -11.36 2.47
CA LYS A 95 3.33 -11.89 1.18
C LYS A 95 2.23 -11.85 0.11
N ASN A 96 0.98 -12.18 0.46
CA ASN A 96 -0.07 -12.44 -0.53
C ASN A 96 -1.23 -11.45 -0.50
N ILE A 97 -1.36 -10.65 0.55
CA ILE A 97 -2.50 -9.73 0.71
C ILE A 97 -2.04 -8.36 1.19
N PHE A 98 -2.79 -7.34 0.75
CA PHE A 98 -2.89 -6.07 1.44
C PHE A 98 -4.20 -6.01 2.21
N LYS A 99 -4.17 -5.50 3.43
CA LYS A 99 -5.38 -5.03 4.11
C LYS A 99 -5.38 -3.51 4.06
N ILE A 100 -6.44 -2.94 3.51
CA ILE A 100 -6.62 -1.50 3.41
C ILE A 100 -7.83 -1.04 4.23
N VAL A 101 -7.75 0.17 4.77
CA VAL A 101 -8.92 0.88 5.29
C VAL A 101 -9.35 1.91 4.24
N ASN A 102 -10.58 1.78 3.79
CA ASN A 102 -11.18 2.66 2.78
C ASN A 102 -11.78 3.92 3.44
N PRO A 103 -12.07 4.99 2.66
CA PRO A 103 -12.74 6.19 3.17
C PRO A 103 -14.12 5.93 3.80
N ASP A 104 -14.78 4.83 3.46
CA ASP A 104 -16.04 4.38 4.08
C ASP A 104 -15.83 3.75 5.48
N GLY A 105 -14.60 3.75 5.99
CA GLY A 105 -14.20 3.19 7.28
C GLY A 105 -14.10 1.67 7.31
N ARG A 106 -14.28 0.97 6.17
CA ARG A 106 -14.25 -0.50 6.13
C ARG A 106 -12.84 -1.02 5.88
N LEU A 107 -12.46 -2.06 6.64
CA LEU A 107 -11.26 -2.85 6.39
C LEU A 107 -11.53 -3.88 5.28
N ARG A 108 -10.72 -3.87 4.23
CA ARG A 108 -10.83 -4.79 3.09
C ARG A 108 -9.52 -5.51 2.85
N SER A 109 -9.59 -6.83 2.63
CA SER A 109 -8.43 -7.65 2.26
C SER A 109 -8.39 -7.82 0.75
N ILE A 110 -7.30 -7.40 0.12
CA ILE A 110 -7.09 -7.46 -1.32
C ILE A 110 -5.96 -8.45 -1.60
N PRO A 111 -6.21 -9.53 -2.37
CA PRO A 111 -5.17 -10.41 -2.87
C PRO A 111 -4.20 -9.65 -3.77
N LYS A 112 -2.89 -9.78 -3.51
CA LYS A 112 -1.84 -9.25 -4.38
C LYS A 112 -1.79 -10.01 -5.70
N GLN A 113 -1.94 -11.33 -5.62
CA GLN A 113 -2.03 -12.16 -6.80
C GLN A 113 -3.22 -11.72 -7.67
N ASP A 114 -2.97 -11.57 -8.97
CA ASP A 114 -3.94 -11.14 -9.98
C ASP A 114 -4.55 -9.75 -9.74
N SER A 115 -3.85 -8.86 -9.03
CA SER A 115 -4.24 -7.46 -8.87
C SER A 115 -3.11 -6.50 -9.27
N VAL A 116 -3.50 -5.35 -9.83
CA VAL A 116 -2.62 -4.22 -10.16
C VAL A 116 -3.00 -3.04 -9.26
N PHE A 117 -2.00 -2.46 -8.62
CA PHE A 117 -2.17 -1.35 -7.69
C PHE A 117 -1.53 -0.09 -8.24
N CYS A 118 -2.14 1.05 -7.97
CA CYS A 118 -1.53 2.37 -8.09
C CYS A 118 -1.15 2.84 -6.69
N ILE A 119 0.10 3.28 -6.51
CA ILE A 119 0.63 3.87 -5.29
C ILE A 119 0.93 5.34 -5.57
N THR A 120 0.35 6.24 -4.78
CA THR A 120 0.56 7.69 -4.96
C THR A 120 1.73 8.18 -4.10
N ILE A 121 2.74 8.80 -4.72
CA ILE A 121 3.84 9.49 -4.04
C ILE A 121 4.10 10.85 -4.67
N GLY A 122 4.10 11.92 -3.88
CA GLY A 122 4.27 13.28 -4.40
C GLY A 122 3.25 13.61 -5.50
N ASN A 123 3.76 13.99 -6.68
CA ASN A 123 3.00 14.31 -7.89
C ASN A 123 2.85 13.13 -8.86
N ILE A 124 3.36 11.94 -8.54
CA ILE A 124 3.34 10.78 -9.44
C ILE A 124 2.51 9.63 -8.87
N GLU A 125 2.05 8.79 -9.78
CA GLU A 125 1.39 7.53 -9.52
C GLU A 125 2.28 6.40 -10.04
N VAL A 126 2.62 5.46 -9.16
CA VAL A 126 3.47 4.31 -9.49
C VAL A 126 2.62 3.06 -9.58
N VAL A 127 2.69 2.37 -10.71
CA VAL A 127 1.98 1.11 -10.94
C VAL A 127 2.78 -0.06 -10.36
N ALA A 128 2.14 -0.82 -9.48
CA ALA A 128 2.69 -2.00 -8.83
C ALA A 128 1.87 -3.24 -9.21
N TYR A 129 2.51 -4.21 -9.85
CA TYR A 129 1.90 -5.49 -10.19
C TYR A 129 2.04 -6.45 -9.02
N GLY A 130 0.94 -6.93 -8.46
CA GLY A 130 0.98 -7.79 -7.27
C GLY A 130 1.46 -9.23 -7.53
N LYS A 131 1.69 -9.60 -8.80
CA LYS A 131 2.40 -10.82 -9.21
C LYS A 131 3.91 -10.56 -9.18
N GLN A 132 4.52 -10.72 -8.01
CA GLN A 132 5.97 -10.75 -7.80
C GLN A 132 6.38 -12.07 -7.13
#